data_AF-A0A2N3IBC4-F1
#
_entry.id   AF-A0A2N3IBC4-F1
#
_cell.length_a   1.000
_cell.length_b   1.000
_cell.length_c   1.000
_cell.angle_alpha   90.00
_cell.angle_beta   90.00
_cell.angle_gamma   90.00
#
_symmetry.space_group_name_H-M   'P 1'
#
loop_
_entity.id
_entity.type
_entity.pdbx_description
1 polymer ?
#
loop_
_entity_poly.entity_id
_entity_poly.type
_entity_poly.pdbx_seq_one_letter_code
_entity_poly.pdbx_strand_id
1 'polypeptide(L)'
;MFENLYQLLRRYIEVRLQLIENQLQDELYQLFTKAIIALFWLFLGSAGLLFLCFALAYALNEILESHFWGFLIVGILFILMLIIAVLPTSRKKIFDKVSDYFISKKH
;
A
#
# COMPACT_ATOMS: atom_id res chain seq x y z
N MET A 1 -42.29 -18.43 -36.94
CA MET A 1 -41.69 -19.27 -35.88
C MET A 1 -40.16 -19.13 -35.85
N PHE A 2 -39.47 -19.26 -36.98
CA PHE A 2 -38.00 -19.09 -37.07
C PHE A 2 -37.49 -17.68 -36.74
N GLU A 3 -38.24 -16.63 -37.07
CA GLU A 3 -37.86 -15.24 -36.74
C GLU A 3 -37.76 -14.97 -35.23
N ASN A 4 -38.59 -15.63 -34.42
CA ASN A 4 -38.55 -15.48 -32.97
C ASN A 4 -37.32 -16.15 -32.35
N LEU A 5 -36.85 -17.27 -32.91
CA LEU A 5 -35.59 -17.90 -32.47
C LEU A 5 -34.39 -17.03 -32.82
N TYR A 6 -34.39 -16.43 -34.00
CA TYR A 6 -33.33 -15.52 -34.43
C TYR A 6 -33.26 -14.28 -33.54
N GLN A 7 -34.40 -13.68 -33.21
CA GLN A 7 -34.46 -12.55 -32.27
C GLN A 7 -33.99 -12.93 -30.86
N LEU A 8 -34.35 -14.12 -30.36
CA LEU A 8 -33.89 -14.59 -29.04
C LEU A 8 -32.37 -14.78 -29.01
N LEU A 9 -31.80 -15.41 -30.05
CA LEU A 9 -30.37 -15.59 -30.21
C LEU A 9 -29.62 -14.27 -30.30
N ARG A 10 -30.12 -13.34 -31.12
CA ARG A 10 -29.53 -12.01 -31.27
C ARG A 10 -29.54 -11.25 -29.94
N ARG A 11 -30.67 -11.25 -29.23
CA ARG A 11 -30.81 -10.61 -27.92
C ARG A 11 -29.90 -11.24 -26.88
N TYR A 12 -29.73 -12.57 -26.91
CA TYR A 12 -28.80 -13.27 -26.03
C TYR A 12 -27.35 -12.88 -26.30
N ILE A 13 -26.94 -12.83 -27.57
CA ILE A 13 -25.58 -12.40 -27.95
C ILE A 13 -25.33 -10.94 -27.55
N GLU A 14 -26.31 -10.06 -27.78
CA GLU A 14 -26.22 -8.65 -27.39
C GLU A 14 -26.06 -8.48 -25.88
N VAL A 15 -26.86 -9.19 -25.07
CA VAL A 15 -26.71 -9.19 -23.61
C VAL A 15 -25.36 -9.73 -23.18
N ARG A 16 -24.85 -10.79 -23.82
CA ARG A 16 -23.52 -11.34 -23.52
C ARG A 16 -22.41 -10.33 -23.82
N LEU A 17 -22.47 -9.62 -24.93
CA LEU A 17 -21.51 -8.58 -25.28
C LEU A 17 -21.56 -7.40 -24.29
N GLN A 18 -22.76 -6.93 -23.95
CA GLN A 18 -22.94 -5.88 -22.95
C GLN A 18 -22.40 -6.27 -21.57
N LEU A 19 -22.60 -7.53 -21.16
CA LEU A 19 -22.05 -8.03 -19.90
C LEU A 19 -20.52 -8.00 -19.88
N ILE A 20 -19.87 -8.38 -20.99
CA ILE A 20 -18.41 -8.36 -21.10
C ILE A 20 -17.89 -6.92 -21.05
N GLU A 21 -18.52 -6.00 -21.78
CA GLU A 21 -18.13 -4.60 -21.78
C GLU A 21 -18.24 -3.98 -20.37
N ASN A 22 -19.36 -4.23 -19.68
CA ASN A 22 -19.57 -3.74 -18.32
C ASN A 22 -18.55 -4.33 -17.34
N GLN A 23 -18.24 -5.63 -17.43
CA GLN A 23 -17.23 -6.26 -16.58
C GLN A 23 -15.84 -5.65 -16.77
N LEU A 24 -15.44 -5.40 -18.02
CA LEU A 24 -14.17 -4.74 -18.31
C LEU A 24 -14.12 -3.32 -17.75
N GLN A 25 -15.20 -2.55 -17.91
CA GLN A 25 -15.29 -1.21 -17.35
C GLN A 25 -15.21 -1.23 -15.83
N ASP A 26 -15.99 -2.08 -15.16
CA ASP A 26 -15.98 -2.21 -13.70
C ASP A 26 -14.60 -2.59 -13.16
N GLU A 27 -13.91 -3.55 -13.79
CA GLU A 27 -12.57 -3.96 -13.40
C GLU A 27 -11.56 -2.81 -13.55
N LEU A 28 -11.64 -2.06 -14.65
CA LEU A 28 -10.82 -0.86 -14.86
C LEU A 28 -11.12 0.20 -13.78
N TYR A 29 -12.39 0.53 -13.52
CA TYR A 29 -12.76 1.51 -12.49
C TYR A 29 -12.28 1.10 -11.10
N GLN A 30 -12.37 -0.19 -10.75
CA GLN A 30 -11.85 -0.69 -9.49
C GLN A 30 -10.34 -0.58 -9.40
N LEU A 31 -9.61 -0.92 -10.47
CA LEU A 31 -8.14 -0.78 -10.52
C LEU A 31 -7.72 0.68 -10.41
N PHE A 32 -8.36 1.58 -11.17
CA PHE A 32 -8.09 3.01 -11.12
C PHE A 32 -8.37 3.59 -9.73
N THR A 33 -9.51 3.25 -9.13
CA THR A 33 -9.88 3.73 -7.79
C THR A 33 -8.87 3.26 -6.75
N LYS A 34 -8.51 1.97 -6.77
CA LYS A 34 -7.49 1.42 -5.87
C LYS A 34 -6.13 2.09 -6.07
N ALA A 35 -5.71 2.32 -7.31
CA ALA A 35 -4.45 2.98 -7.62
C ALA A 35 -4.41 4.42 -7.10
N ILE A 36 -5.48 5.19 -7.29
CA ILE A 36 -5.57 6.58 -6.81
C ILE A 36 -5.52 6.61 -5.28
N ILE A 37 -6.32 5.77 -4.61
CA ILE A 37 -6.34 5.71 -3.14
C ILE A 37 -4.96 5.31 -2.61
N ALA A 38 -4.33 4.29 -3.20
CA ALA A 38 -3.00 3.85 -2.82
C ALA A 38 -1.95 4.96 -3.02
N LEU A 39 -2.02 5.70 -4.13
CA LEU A 39 -1.13 6.83 -4.40
C LEU A 39 -1.33 7.95 -3.37
N PHE A 40 -2.57 8.28 -3.02
CA PHE A 40 -2.88 9.27 -2.00
C PHE A 40 -2.32 8.88 -0.63
N TRP A 41 -2.52 7.63 -0.22
CA TRP A 41 -1.96 7.10 1.02
C TRP A 41 -0.44 7.10 1.02
N LEU A 42 0.18 6.71 -0.09
CA LEU A 42 1.64 6.74 -0.25
C LEU A 42 2.17 8.16 -0.16
N PHE A 43 1.50 9.12 -0.79
CA PHE A 43 1.89 10.53 -0.76
C PHE A 43 1.74 11.14 0.65
N LEU A 44 0.57 11.02 1.27
CA LEU A 44 0.35 11.53 2.64
C LEU A 44 1.25 10.84 3.66
N GLY A 45 1.37 9.52 3.57
CA GLY A 45 2.18 8.71 4.46
C GLY A 45 3.67 9.07 4.34
N SER A 46 4.19 9.17 3.12
CA SER A 46 5.58 9.57 2.90
C SER A 46 5.86 11.01 3.36
N ALA A 47 4.95 11.95 3.08
CA ALA A 47 5.08 13.32 3.55
C ALA A 47 5.13 13.38 5.09
N GLY A 48 4.19 12.74 5.78
CA GLY A 48 4.18 12.69 7.25
C GLY A 48 5.44 12.03 7.83
N LEU A 49 5.92 10.96 7.20
CA LEU A 49 7.11 10.25 7.63
C LEU A 49 8.38 11.09 7.42
N LEU A 50 8.47 11.86 6.33
CA LEU A 50 9.55 12.83 6.11
C LEU A 50 9.56 13.93 7.19
N PHE A 51 8.40 14.50 7.51
CA PHE A 51 8.30 15.48 8.59
C PHE A 51 8.69 14.89 9.95
N LEU A 52 8.31 13.65 10.25
CA LEU A 52 8.76 12.97 11.46
C LEU A 52 10.28 12.76 11.47
N CYS A 53 10.89 12.40 10.34
CA CYS A 53 12.35 12.28 10.22
C CYS A 53 13.03 13.63 10.49
N PHE A 54 12.51 14.70 9.92
CA PHE A 54 13.02 16.04 10.17
C PHE A 54 12.86 16.45 11.63
N ALA A 55 11.71 16.19 12.25
CA ALA A 55 11.50 16.48 13.67
C ALA A 55 12.48 15.70 14.56
N LEU A 56 12.70 14.42 14.28
CA LEU A 56 13.67 13.57 14.98
C LEU A 56 15.11 14.08 14.81
N ALA A 57 15.50 14.42 13.59
CA ALA A 57 16.83 14.96 13.31
C ALA A 57 17.06 16.29 14.01
N TYR A 58 16.04 17.16 14.04
CA TYR A 58 16.11 18.45 14.73
C TYR A 58 16.22 18.29 16.25
N ALA A 59 15.39 17.43 16.85
CA ALA A 59 15.45 17.13 18.27
C ALA A 59 16.81 16.54 18.68
N LEU A 60 17.39 15.69 17.82
CA LEU A 60 18.69 15.10 18.08
C LEU A 60 19.83 16.11 17.90
N ASN A 61 19.73 17.02 16.92
CA ASN A 61 20.67 18.13 16.74
C ASN A 61 20.69 19.08 17.95
N GLU A 62 19.54 19.32 18.59
CA GLU A 62 19.43 20.17 19.78
C GLU A 62 20.16 19.54 20.98
N ILE A 63 20.10 18.22 21.14
CA ILE A 63 20.80 17.49 22.20
C ILE A 63 22.31 17.39 21.95
N LEU A 64 22.73 17.32 20.67
CA LEU A 64 24.13 17.17 20.29
C LEU A 64 24.88 18.51 20.08
N GLU A 65 24.21 19.66 20.26
CA GLU A 65 24.75 21.02 20.02
C GLU A 65 25.46 21.17 18.65
N SER A 66 25.06 20.38 17.66
CA SER A 66 25.78 20.27 16.39
C SER A 66 24.79 20.13 15.24
N HIS A 67 24.93 20.97 14.22
CA HIS A 67 23.93 21.14 13.16
C HIS A 67 23.77 19.96 12.18
N PHE A 68 24.77 19.08 12.12
CA PHE A 68 24.88 18.08 11.03
C PHE A 68 24.73 16.63 11.51
N TRP A 69 25.06 16.36 12.78
CA TRP A 69 25.18 14.99 13.29
C TRP A 69 23.83 14.31 13.52
N GLY A 70 22.79 15.05 13.87
CA GLY A 70 21.44 14.53 14.03
C GLY A 70 20.86 13.96 12.74
N PHE A 71 21.10 14.62 11.60
CA PHE A 71 20.69 14.10 10.29
C PHE A 71 21.45 12.83 9.90
N LEU A 72 22.75 12.77 10.18
CA LEU A 72 23.61 11.63 9.83
C LEU A 72 23.22 10.37 10.62
N ILE A 73 22.91 10.52 11.91
CA ILE A 73 22.46 9.43 12.78
C ILE A 73 21.08 8.92 12.37
N VAL A 74 20.12 9.83 12.11
CA VAL A 74 18.78 9.43 11.64
C VAL A 74 18.85 8.75 10.28
N GLY A 75 19.71 9.23 9.37
CA GLY A 75 19.96 8.61 8.08
C GLY A 75 20.52 7.18 8.18
N ILE A 76 21.52 6.97 9.04
CA ILE A 76 22.09 5.63 9.28
C ILE A 76 21.04 4.69 9.89
N LEU A 77 20.24 5.18 10.83
CA LEU A 77 19.19 4.38 11.47
C LEU A 77 18.13 3.94 10.45
N PHE A 78 17.74 4.82 9.53
CA PHE A 78 16.81 4.50 8.44
C PHE A 78 17.39 3.51 7.44
N ILE A 79 18.66 3.67 7.03
CA ILE A 79 19.34 2.70 6.16
C ILE A 79 19.38 1.32 6.82
N LEU A 80 19.67 1.26 8.12
CA LEU A 80 19.70 0.02 8.88
C LEU A 80 18.31 -0.63 8.97
N MET A 81 17.26 0.18 9.17
CA MET A 81 15.86 -0.27 9.15
C MET A 81 15.44 -0.81 7.77
N LEU A 82 15.88 -0.14 6.69
CA LEU A 82 15.63 -0.55 5.31
C LEU A 82 16.32 -1.89 5.00
N ILE A 83 17.58 -2.05 5.42
CA ILE A 83 18.32 -3.32 5.31
C ILE A 83 17.56 -4.44 6.02
N ILE A 84 17.10 -4.20 7.25
CA ILE A 84 16.32 -5.20 8.01
C ILE A 84 15.01 -5.56 7.29
N ALA A 85 14.31 -4.57 6.71
CA ALA A 85 13.04 -4.78 6.02
C ALA A 85 13.18 -5.53 4.69
N VAL A 86 14.26 -5.28 3.94
CA VAL A 86 14.54 -5.95 2.67
C VAL A 86 14.99 -7.39 2.87
N LEU A 87 15.66 -7.69 4.00
CA LEU A 87 16.07 -9.05 4.33
C LEU A 87 14.85 -9.98 4.46
N PRO A 88 14.72 -11.01 3.60
CA PRO A 88 13.56 -11.91 3.59
C PRO A 88 13.42 -12.71 4.90
N THR A 89 14.52 -12.89 5.64
CA THR A 89 14.58 -13.56 6.94
C THR A 89 13.85 -12.79 8.05
N SER A 90 13.82 -11.45 7.96
CA SER A 90 13.20 -10.60 8.99
C SER A 90 11.68 -10.58 8.88
N ARG A 91 11.11 -10.69 7.67
CA ARG A 91 9.66 -10.67 7.46
C ARG A 91 8.95 -11.79 8.21
N LYS A 92 9.54 -13.00 8.22
CA LYS A 92 9.00 -14.15 8.97
C LYS A 92 9.14 -13.94 10.49
N LYS A 93 10.35 -13.59 10.97
CA LYS A 93 10.62 -13.39 12.41
C LYS A 93 9.85 -12.24 13.06
N ILE A 94 9.60 -11.15 12.34
CA ILE A 94 8.83 -10.00 12.85
C ILE A 94 7.34 -10.37 12.92
N PHE A 95 6.82 -11.07 11.91
CA PHE A 95 5.42 -11.51 11.91
C PHE A 95 5.14 -12.51 13.04
N ASP A 96 6.06 -13.45 13.27
CA ASP A 96 5.95 -14.43 14.36
C ASP A 96 5.98 -13.73 15.74
N LYS A 97 6.89 -12.78 15.97
CA LYS A 97 6.97 -12.04 17.24
C LYS A 97 5.78 -11.11 17.51
N VAL A 98 5.23 -10.48 16.47
CA VAL A 98 4.05 -9.62 16.59
C VAL A 98 2.80 -10.46 16.82
N SER A 99 2.70 -11.63 16.18
CA SER A 99 1.63 -12.61 16.42
C SER A 99 1.64 -13.12 17.87
N ASP A 100 2.82 -13.44 18.41
CA ASP A 100 2.96 -13.89 19.81
C ASP A 100 2.57 -12.81 20.82
N TYR A 101 2.87 -11.53 20.55
CA TYR A 101 2.49 -10.42 21.43
C TYR A 101 0.97 -10.13 21.42
N PHE A 102 0.31 -10.30 20.28
CA PHE A 102 -1.15 -10.13 20.18
C PHE A 102 -1.92 -11.31 20.78
N ILE A 103 -1.38 -12.53 20.69
CA ILE A 103 -1.99 -13.72 21.30
C ILE A 103 -1.80 -13.70 22.83
N SER A 104 -0.65 -13.25 23.33
CA SER A 104 -0.37 -13.18 24.78
C SER A 104 -1.21 -12.15 25.54
N LYS A 105 -1.79 -11.14 24.87
CA LYS A 105 -2.61 -10.12 25.53
C LYS A 105 -4.11 -10.47 25.56
N LYS A 106 -4.51 -11.60 24.96
CA LYS A 106 -5.89 -12.09 24.94
C LYS A 106 -6.19 -13.12 26.05
N HIS A 107 -5.23 -13.43 26.92
CA HIS A 107 -5.40 -14.32 28.06
C HIS A 107 -5.21 -13.58 29.39
#